data_AF-A0A7C5U511-F1
#
_entry.id   AF-A0A7C5U511-F1
#
_cell.length_a   1.000
_cell.length_b   1.000
_cell.length_c   1.000
_cell.angle_alpha   90.00
_cell.angle_beta   90.00
_cell.angle_gamma   90.00
#
_symmetry.space_group_name_H-M   'P 1'
#
loop_
_entity.id
_entity.type
_entity.pdbx_description
1 polymer ?
#
loop_
_entity_poly.entity_id
_entity_poly.type
_entity_poly.pdbx_seq_one_letter_code
_entity_poly.pdbx_strand_id
1 'polypeptide(L)'
;MLRNLMKIWMKNYEIPKRGELEYMIDNDHIRVYEYPEGIKTVWAREGSRKNQQGFIGEVTFEVSEKALNSIGNIIAALIKMGEYSGTGIMRTAGLGQYKIIDGVK
;
A
#
# COMPACT_ATOMS: atom_id res chain seq x y z
N MET A 1 -4.25 2.07 -0.30
CA MET A 1 -3.18 1.20 0.25
C MET A 1 -2.44 1.85 1.41
N LEU A 2 -1.73 2.96 1.21
CA LEU A 2 -0.90 3.60 2.24
C LEU A 2 -1.62 3.87 3.57
N ARG A 3 -2.86 4.36 3.54
CA ARG A 3 -3.66 4.55 4.77
C ARG A 3 -3.89 3.26 5.58
N ASN A 4 -4.04 2.11 4.91
CA ASN A 4 -4.14 0.83 5.61
C ASN A 4 -2.81 0.45 6.26
N LEU A 5 -1.70 0.67 5.56
CA LEU A 5 -0.35 0.43 6.11
C LEU A 5 -0.08 1.35 7.31
N MET A 6 -0.48 2.63 7.23
CA MET A 6 -0.39 3.54 8.38
C MET A 6 -1.17 3.00 9.58
N LYS A 7 -2.43 2.56 9.38
CA LYS A 7 -3.23 1.95 10.45
C LYS A 7 -2.56 0.72 11.05
N ILE A 8 -1.85 -0.07 10.25
CA ILE A 8 -1.13 -1.27 10.72
C ILE A 8 0.06 -0.87 11.58
N TRP A 9 0.90 0.06 11.11
CA TRP A 9 2.05 0.60 11.86
C TRP A 9 1.59 1.19 13.20
N MET A 10 0.53 2.01 13.14
CA MET A 10 -0.03 2.72 14.29
C MET A 10 -0.63 1.84 15.39
N LYS A 11 -0.79 0.53 15.15
CA LYS A 11 -1.23 -0.38 16.22
C LYS A 11 -0.18 -0.51 17.33
N ASN A 12 1.10 -0.37 16.99
CA ASN A 12 2.20 -0.64 17.92
C ASN A 12 3.15 0.55 18.07
N TYR A 13 3.19 1.48 17.11
CA TYR A 13 4.18 2.57 17.08
C TYR A 13 3.59 3.87 16.54
N GLU A 14 4.13 5.01 16.94
CA GLU A 14 3.82 6.28 16.30
C GLU A 14 4.52 6.39 14.93
N ILE A 15 3.87 7.07 13.97
CA ILE A 15 4.48 7.39 12.67
C ILE A 15 5.08 8.79 12.76
N PRO A 16 6.39 8.96 12.52
CA PRO A 16 7.00 10.28 12.40
C PRO A 16 6.28 11.13 11.35
N LYS A 17 6.14 12.44 11.59
CA LYS A 17 5.52 13.38 10.63
C LYS A 17 4.14 12.92 10.11
N ARG A 18 3.34 12.23 10.94
CA ARG A 18 2.04 11.67 10.54
C ARG A 18 1.14 12.68 9.81
N GLY A 19 0.97 13.89 10.36
CA GLY A 19 0.11 14.91 9.76
C GLY A 19 0.58 15.35 8.36
N GLU A 20 1.90 15.40 8.15
CA GLU A 20 2.47 15.69 6.83
C GLU A 20 2.25 14.52 5.86
N LEU A 21 2.44 13.27 6.32
CA LEU A 21 2.14 12.09 5.50
C LEU A 21 0.66 12.04 5.11
N GLU A 22 -0.25 12.28 6.05
CA GLU A 22 -1.69 12.35 5.77
C GLU A 22 -1.98 13.44 4.74
N TYR A 23 -1.46 14.66 4.94
CA TYR A 23 -1.58 15.76 3.99
C TYR A 23 -1.07 15.39 2.59
N MET A 24 0.09 14.75 2.46
CA MET A 24 0.64 14.36 1.16
C MET A 24 -0.25 13.31 0.46
N ILE A 25 -0.82 12.37 1.20
CA ILE A 25 -1.78 11.39 0.66
C ILE A 25 -3.10 12.07 0.26
N ASP A 26 -3.59 13.02 1.07
CA ASP A 26 -4.84 13.75 0.82
C ASP A 26 -4.75 14.72 -0.38
N ASN A 27 -3.55 15.14 -0.77
CA ASN A 27 -3.31 16.10 -1.85
C ASN A 27 -2.62 15.46 -3.07
N ASP A 28 -2.81 14.15 -3.29
CA ASP A 28 -2.34 13.40 -4.46
C ASP A 28 -0.82 13.52 -4.77
N HIS A 29 -0.01 13.84 -3.75
CA HIS A 29 1.45 13.83 -3.88
C HIS A 29 2.00 12.40 -4.01
N ILE A 30 1.18 11.39 -3.77
CA ILE A 30 1.45 9.97 -4.00
C ILE A 30 0.25 9.39 -4.75
N ARG A 31 0.43 9.00 -6.00
CA ARG A 31 -0.67 8.55 -6.86
C ARG A 31 -0.29 7.33 -7.67
N VAL A 32 -1.30 6.61 -8.15
CA VAL A 32 -1.07 5.54 -9.13
C VAL A 32 -0.71 6.20 -10.46
N TYR A 33 0.46 5.85 -10.98
CA TYR A 33 0.96 6.32 -12.27
C TYR A 33 0.40 5.46 -13.41
N GLU A 34 0.56 4.15 -13.31
CA GLU A 34 0.14 3.21 -14.34
C GLU A 34 -0.12 1.80 -13.80
N TYR A 35 -0.71 0.98 -14.66
CA TYR A 35 -0.88 -0.47 -14.49
C TYR A 35 -0.25 -1.16 -15.69
N PRO A 36 1.05 -1.54 -15.65
CA PRO A 36 1.80 -1.97 -16.84
C PRO A 36 1.14 -3.12 -17.61
N GLU A 37 0.61 -4.11 -16.88
CA GLU A 37 -0.13 -5.26 -17.45
C GLU A 37 -1.65 -5.17 -17.19
N GLY A 38 -2.13 -4.01 -16.72
CA GLY A 38 -3.49 -3.83 -16.23
C GLY A 38 -3.74 -4.49 -14.87
N ILE A 39 -4.99 -4.42 -14.41
CA ILE A 39 -5.47 -5.09 -13.20
C ILE A 39 -6.54 -6.12 -13.56
N LYS A 40 -6.47 -7.30 -12.92
CA LYS A 40 -7.46 -8.36 -13.07
C LYS A 40 -8.20 -8.53 -11.75
N THR A 41 -9.52 -8.55 -11.83
CA THR A 41 -10.36 -8.81 -10.68
C THR A 41 -10.52 -10.32 -10.50
N VAL A 42 -10.25 -10.82 -9.29
CA VAL A 42 -10.29 -12.24 -8.97
C VAL A 42 -11.12 -12.50 -7.73
N TRP A 43 -11.74 -13.68 -7.68
CA TRP A 43 -12.44 -14.16 -6.50
C TRP A 43 -11.47 -14.90 -5.59
N ALA A 44 -11.29 -14.40 -4.38
CA ALA A 44 -10.57 -15.07 -3.31
C ALA A 44 -11.58 -15.79 -2.41
N ARG A 45 -11.39 -17.10 -2.23
CA ARG A 45 -12.28 -17.94 -1.44
C ARG A 45 -11.67 -18.18 -0.06
N GLU A 46 -12.34 -17.71 0.98
CA GLU A 46 -11.98 -18.00 2.36
C GLU A 46 -12.82 -19.19 2.85
N GLY A 47 -12.21 -20.39 2.82
CA GLY A 47 -12.89 -21.63 3.24
C GLY A 47 -14.16 -21.92 2.42
N SER A 48 -15.21 -22.42 3.09
CA SER A 48 -16.43 -22.90 2.42
C SER A 48 -17.54 -21.85 2.23
N ARG A 49 -17.44 -20.63 2.80
CA ARG A 49 -18.62 -19.76 2.98
C ARG A 49 -18.50 -18.30 2.52
N LYS A 50 -17.32 -17.73 2.26
CA LYS A 50 -17.22 -16.33 1.80
C LYS A 50 -16.30 -16.18 0.60
N ASN A 51 -16.87 -15.69 -0.49
CA ASN A 51 -16.13 -15.20 -1.65
C ASN A 51 -15.91 -13.70 -1.46
N GLN A 52 -14.66 -13.26 -1.53
CA GLN A 52 -14.32 -11.85 -1.61
C GLN A 52 -13.78 -11.56 -3.00
N GLN A 53 -14.16 -10.42 -3.54
CA GLN A 53 -13.61 -9.94 -4.79
C GLN A 53 -12.41 -9.04 -4.48
N GLY A 54 -11.26 -9.35 -5.08
CA GLY A 54 -10.04 -8.56 -4.99
C GLY A 54 -9.46 -8.30 -6.38
N PHE A 55 -8.31 -7.64 -6.43
CA PHE A 55 -7.57 -7.47 -7.69
C PHE A 55 -6.15 -8.04 -7.56
N ILE A 56 -5.61 -8.47 -8.69
CA ILE A 56 -4.20 -8.78 -8.88
C ILE A 56 -3.70 -7.98 -10.07
N GLY A 57 -2.46 -7.51 -10.00
CA GLY A 57 -1.84 -6.74 -11.07
C GLY A 57 -0.62 -5.98 -10.56
N GLU A 58 0.18 -5.53 -11.51
CA GLU A 58 1.29 -4.63 -11.25
C GLU A 58 0.77 -3.19 -11.21
N VAL A 59 1.25 -2.42 -10.22
CA VAL A 59 0.84 -1.02 -10.01
C VAL A 59 2.09 -0.19 -9.78
N THR A 60 2.32 0.78 -10.65
CA THR A 60 3.39 1.77 -10.47
C THR A 60 2.83 2.97 -9.73
N PHE A 61 3.53 3.42 -8.69
CA PHE A 61 3.20 4.64 -7.97
C PHE A 61 4.19 5.74 -8.33
N GLU A 62 3.68 6.95 -8.55
CA GLU A 62 4.48 8.16 -8.64
C GLU A 62 4.41 8.90 -7.31
N VAL A 63 5.57 9.38 -6.84
CA VAL A 63 5.72 10.22 -5.66
C VAL A 63 6.30 11.55 -6.09
N SER A 64 5.59 12.64 -5.81
CA SER A 64 6.08 13.99 -6.13
C SER A 64 7.40 14.28 -5.40
N GLU A 65 8.26 15.11 -6.01
CA GLU A 65 9.57 15.48 -5.44
C GLU A 65 9.45 16.05 -4.01
N LYS A 66 8.43 16.87 -3.76
CA LYS A 66 8.12 17.41 -2.42
C LYS A 66 7.89 16.30 -1.39
N ALA A 67 7.10 15.29 -1.74
CA ALA A 67 6.83 14.16 -0.85
C ALA A 67 8.07 13.27 -0.70
N LEU A 68 8.81 13.02 -1.78
CA LEU A 68 10.05 12.24 -1.75
C LEU A 68 11.05 12.85 -0.75
N ASN A 69 11.27 14.17 -0.82
CA ASN A 69 12.22 14.87 0.03
C ASN A 69 11.80 14.93 1.50
N SER A 70 10.50 15.07 1.79
CA SER A 70 10.05 15.25 3.18
C SER A 70 9.72 13.94 3.91
N ILE A 71 9.09 13.00 3.21
CA ILE A 71 8.52 11.78 3.78
C ILE A 71 8.88 10.51 2.98
N GLY A 72 9.78 10.58 2.00
CA GLY A 72 10.14 9.46 1.13
C GLY A 72 10.57 8.21 1.89
N ASN A 73 11.42 8.37 2.91
CA ASN A 73 11.84 7.26 3.77
C ASN A 73 10.68 6.61 4.55
N ILE A 74 9.68 7.39 4.95
CA ILE A 74 8.50 6.90 5.67
C ILE A 74 7.61 6.11 4.71
N ILE A 75 7.43 6.60 3.48
CA ILE A 75 6.71 5.89 2.42
C ILE A 75 7.40 4.57 2.12
N ALA A 76 8.72 4.59 1.90
CA ALA A 76 9.51 3.39 1.63
C ALA A 76 9.39 2.37 2.76
N ALA A 77 9.49 2.81 4.03
CA ALA A 77 9.32 1.95 5.19
C ALA A 77 7.91 1.35 5.28
N LEU A 78 6.85 2.13 5.01
CA LEU A 78 5.47 1.65 5.01
C LEU A 78 5.24 0.58 3.93
N ILE A 79 5.73 0.83 2.71
CA ILE A 79 5.62 -0.13 1.60
C ILE A 79 6.43 -1.39 1.92
N LYS A 80 7.65 -1.25 2.45
CA LYS A 80 8.46 -2.41 2.84
C LYS A 80 7.79 -3.25 3.94
N MET A 81 7.19 -2.60 4.94
CA MET A 81 6.42 -3.27 5.98
C MET A 81 5.20 -4.01 5.40
N GLY A 82 4.58 -3.47 4.37
CA GLY A 82 3.42 -4.09 3.75
C GLY A 82 3.74 -5.35 2.92
N GLU A 83 4.98 -5.54 2.44
CA GLU A 83 5.39 -6.84 1.85
C GLU A 83 5.28 -7.99 2.88
N TYR A 84 5.52 -7.71 4.16
CA TYR A 84 5.43 -8.71 5.23
C TYR A 84 4.02 -8.84 5.81
N SER A 85 3.32 -7.70 5.91
CA SER A 85 2.03 -7.64 6.62
C SER A 85 0.82 -7.72 5.71
N GLY A 86 0.99 -7.57 4.39
CA GLY A 86 -0.08 -7.33 3.43
C GLY A 86 -0.80 -5.98 3.65
N THR A 87 -1.74 -5.65 2.77
CA THR A 87 -2.60 -4.46 2.87
C THR A 87 -4.08 -4.81 2.68
N GLY A 88 -4.99 -4.09 3.36
CA GLY A 88 -6.45 -4.29 3.22
C GLY A 88 -7.04 -5.31 4.20
N ILE A 89 -8.13 -5.95 3.78
CA ILE A 89 -8.89 -6.92 4.59
C ILE A 89 -8.32 -8.34 4.45
N MET A 90 -8.57 -9.20 5.44
CA MET A 90 -8.25 -10.65 5.39
C MET A 90 -6.77 -10.97 5.09
N ARG A 91 -5.86 -10.10 5.52
CA ARG A 91 -4.41 -10.27 5.31
C ARG A 91 -3.85 -11.54 5.94
N THR A 92 -4.40 -11.96 7.09
CA THR A 92 -4.06 -13.21 7.78
C THR A 92 -4.50 -14.47 7.03
N ALA A 93 -5.45 -14.34 6.10
CA ALA A 93 -5.86 -15.41 5.19
C ALA A 93 -5.07 -15.37 3.85
N GLY A 94 -4.02 -14.54 3.75
CA GLY A 94 -3.17 -14.42 2.57
C GLY A 94 -3.67 -13.43 1.50
N LEU A 95 -4.71 -12.64 1.77
CA LEU A 95 -5.19 -11.61 0.83
C LEU A 95 -4.39 -10.31 0.95
N GLY A 96 -4.34 -9.55 -0.15
CA GLY A 96 -3.68 -8.24 -0.18
C GLY A 96 -2.16 -8.30 0.00
N GLN A 97 -1.58 -9.46 -0.31
CA GLN A 97 -0.14 -9.67 -0.40
C GLN A 97 0.40 -9.00 -1.67
N TYR A 98 1.58 -8.43 -1.56
CA TYR A 98 2.27 -7.82 -2.71
C TYR A 98 3.78 -7.92 -2.50
N LYS A 99 4.52 -7.69 -3.58
CA LYS A 99 5.98 -7.63 -3.60
C LYS A 99 6.41 -6.37 -4.36
N ILE A 100 7.48 -5.73 -3.90
CA ILE A 100 8.11 -4.62 -4.60
C ILE A 100 8.95 -5.19 -5.75
N ILE A 101 8.69 -4.74 -6.98
CA ILE A 101 9.38 -5.18 -8.19
C ILE A 101 10.56 -4.25 -8.49
N ASP A 102 10.30 -2.96 -8.55
CA ASP A 102 11.30 -1.89 -8.62
C ASP A 102 11.06 -0.90 -7.46
N GLY A 103 12.15 -0.39 -6.88
CA GLY A 103 12.11 0.44 -5.69
C GLY A 103 11.83 1.91 -6.00
N VAL A 104 11.73 2.72 -4.93
CA VAL A 104 11.78 4.18 -5.05
C VAL A 104 13.18 4.55 -5.54
N LYS A 105 13.27 5.11 -6.75
CA LYS A 105 14.50 5.68 -7.32
C LYS A 105 14.66 7.14 -6.91
#